data_AF-D9X557-F1
#
_entry.id   AF-D9X557-F1
#
_cell.length_a   1.000
_cell.length_b   1.000
_cell.length_c   1.000
_cell.angle_alpha   90.00
_cell.angle_beta   90.00
_cell.angle_gamma   90.00
#
_symmetry.space_group_name_H-M   'P 1'
#
loop_
_entity.id
_entity.type
_entity.pdbx_description
1 polymer ?
#
loop_
_entity_poly.entity_id
_entity_poly.type
_entity_poly.pdbx_seq_one_letter_code
_entity_poly.pdbx_strand_id
1 'polypeptide(L)' 'MSRGIGRCLARHGRLAPPPVTWRKTDGPWFGNQLMTLTLRGRSARLRLERARAREGAGPRLATLLDSELAP' A
#
# COMPACT_ATOMS: atom_id res chain seq x y z
N MET A 1 -5.82 -1.36 16.86
CA MET A 1 -5.92 -2.81 16.51
C MET A 1 -5.08 -3.25 15.30
N SER A 2 -4.37 -2.36 14.57
CA SER A 2 -3.59 -2.72 13.37
C SER A 2 -2.19 -3.31 13.62
N ARG A 3 -1.60 -3.12 14.81
CA ARG A 3 -0.21 -3.53 15.12
C ARG A 3 -0.01 -5.04 15.28
N GLY A 4 -1.04 -5.76 15.75
CA GLY A 4 -0.97 -7.20 16.03
C GLY A 4 -0.88 -8.05 14.76
N ILE A 5 -1.66 -7.68 13.74
CA ILE A 5 -1.72 -8.40 12.46
C ILE A 5 -0.37 -8.33 11.74
N GLY A 6 0.21 -7.13 11.62
CA GLY A 6 1.52 -6.97 10.97
C GLY A 6 2.64 -7.76 11.67
N ARG A 7 2.60 -7.83 13.00
CA ARG A 7 3.59 -8.59 13.78
C ARG A 7 3.40 -10.10 13.67
N CYS A 8 2.16 -10.57 13.55
CA CYS A 8 1.85 -11.99 13.32
C CYS A 8 2.31 -12.44 11.92
N LEU A 9 2.04 -11.63 10.89
CA LEU A 9 2.51 -11.85 9.52
C LEU A 9 4.04 -11.86 9.43
N ALA A 10 4.72 -10.92 10.09
CA ALA A 10 6.18 -10.87 10.12
C ALA A 10 6.80 -12.12 10.79
N ARG A 11 6.19 -12.61 11.88
CA ARG A 11 6.66 -13.83 12.57
C ARG A 11 6.45 -15.10 11.76
N HIS A 12 5.40 -15.16 10.94
CA HIS A 12 5.10 -16.34 10.12
C HIS A 12 6.15 -16.57 9.02
N GLY A 13 6.79 -15.50 8.53
CA GLY A 13 7.80 -15.59 7.48
C GLY A 13 9.17 -16.13 7.91
N ARG A 14 9.44 -16.30 9.23
CA ARG A 14 10.81 -16.55 9.76
C ARG A 14 11.88 -15.60 9.15
N LEU A 15 11.45 -14.40 8.77
CA LEU A 15 12.34 -13.41 8.17
C LEU A 15 13.08 -12.68 9.29
N ALA A 16 14.34 -12.34 9.02
CA ALA A 16 15.10 -11.46 9.90
C ALA A 16 14.34 -10.14 10.10
N PRO A 17 14.49 -9.48 11.27
CA PRO A 17 13.88 -8.18 11.50
C PRO A 17 14.22 -7.22 10.36
N PRO A 18 13.24 -6.50 9.78
CA PRO A 18 13.53 -5.58 8.70
C PRO A 18 14.56 -4.53 9.17
N PRO A 19 15.63 -4.25 8.41
CA PRO A 19 16.69 -3.33 8.83
C PRO A 19 16.22 -1.87 8.89
N VAL A 20 15.01 -1.57 8.42
CA VAL A 20 14.42 -0.24 8.37
C VAL A 20 13.15 -0.22 9.21
N THR A 21 13.04 0.78 10.09
CA THR A 21 11.83 1.03 10.86
C THR A 21 11.19 2.34 10.43
N TRP A 22 9.86 2.35 10.36
CA TRP A 22 9.09 3.52 9.95
C TRP A 22 8.19 3.96 11.10
N ARG A 23 8.13 5.27 11.31
CA ARG A 23 7.23 5.91 12.28
C ARG A 23 6.35 6.90 11.53
N LYS A 24 5.04 6.68 11.57
CA LYS A 24 4.06 7.63 11.02
C LYS A 24 4.03 8.87 11.92
N THR A 25 4.47 10.00 11.40
CA THR A 25 4.56 11.28 12.13
C THR A 25 3.29 12.13 12.00
N ASP A 26 2.55 11.99 10.90
CA ASP A 26 1.27 12.69 10.69
C ASP A 26 0.33 11.90 9.74
N GLY A 27 -0.91 12.36 9.64
CA GLY A 27 -1.99 11.79 8.85
C GLY A 27 -1.71 11.76 7.34
N PRO A 28 -2.45 10.92 6.59
CA PRO A 28 -2.26 10.79 5.17
C PRO A 28 -2.76 12.05 4.43
N TRP A 29 -1.84 12.88 3.95
CA TRP A 29 -2.11 13.94 2.98
C TRP A 29 -2.31 13.33 1.59
N PHE A 30 -3.28 12.42 1.42
CA PHE A 30 -3.57 11.87 0.10
C PHE A 30 -4.63 12.74 -0.58
N GLY A 31 -4.25 13.41 -1.66
CA GLY A 31 -5.23 14.09 -2.53
C GLY A 31 -6.10 13.06 -3.24
N ASN A 32 -7.20 12.60 -2.64
CA ASN A 32 -8.12 11.59 -3.19
C ASN A 32 -7.40 10.39 -3.86
N GLN A 33 -6.20 10.04 -3.37
CA GLN A 33 -5.31 9.06 -3.96
C GLN A 33 -5.16 7.87 -3.02
N LEU A 34 -5.30 6.67 -3.55
CA LEU A 34 -5.16 5.41 -2.84
C LEU A 34 -3.89 4.72 -3.34
N MET A 35 -2.99 4.34 -2.43
CA MET A 35 -1.82 3.55 -2.75
C MET A 35 -1.97 2.14 -2.20
N THR A 36 -1.82 1.14 -3.06
CA THR A 36 -1.99 -0.28 -2.76
C THR A 36 -0.68 -1.00 -3.04
N LEU A 37 -0.08 -1.58 -2.00
CA LEU A 37 1.08 -2.47 -2.11
C LEU A 37 0.60 -3.93 -2.00
N THR A 38 0.77 -4.70 -3.07
CA THR A 38 0.46 -6.13 -3.11
C THR A 38 1.76 -6.92 -3.01
N LEU A 39 1.87 -7.76 -1.98
CA LEU A 39 3.02 -8.63 -1.76
C LEU A 39 2.63 -10.08 -2.09
N ARG A 40 3.40 -10.75 -2.94
CA ARG A 40 3.22 -12.17 -3.30
C ARG A 40 4.56 -12.87 -3.22
N GLY A 41 4.84 -13.51 -2.09
CA GLY A 41 6.14 -14.16 -1.87
C GLY A 41 7.27 -13.12 -1.85
N ARG A 42 8.19 -13.20 -2.82
CA ARG A 42 9.27 -12.21 -3.00
C ARG A 42 8.88 -11.06 -3.94
N SER A 43 7.74 -11.19 -4.63
CA SER A 43 7.26 -10.17 -5.54
C SER A 43 6.52 -9.05 -4.79
N ALA A 44 6.72 -7.83 -5.24
CA ALA A 44 6.06 -6.64 -4.71
C ALA A 44 5.58 -5.75 -5.85
N ARG A 45 4.28 -5.45 -5.87
CA ARG A 45 3.68 -4.53 -6.85
C ARG A 45 3.01 -3.37 -6.14
N LEU A 46 3.37 -2.16 -6.55
CA LEU A 46 2.84 -0.91 -6.03
C LEU A 46 1.90 -0.30 -7.07
N ARG A 47 0.65 -0.06 -6.68
CA ARG A 47 -0.33 0.63 -7.50
C ARG A 47 -0.79 1.90 -6.81
N LEU A 48 -0.78 3.01 -7.53
CA LEU A 48 -1.32 4.29 -7.08
C LEU A 48 -2.55 4.61 -7.93
N GLU A 49 -3.67 4.84 -7.27
CA GLU A 49 -4.94 5.17 -7.90
C GLU A 49 -5.41 6.54 -7.40
N ARG A 50 -6.15 7.27 -8.22
CA ARG A 50 -6.81 8.53 -7.85
C ARG A 50 -8.30 8.39 -8.10
N ALA A 51 -9.11 8.75 -7.10
CA ALA A 51 -10.53 8.92 -7.30
C ALA A 51 -10.77 10.12 -8.23
N ARG A 52 -11.38 9.84 -9.37
CA ARG A 52 -11.86 10.84 -10.34
C ARG A 52 -13.38 10.89 -10.20
N ALA A 53 -13.91 12.07 -9.93
CA ALA A 53 -15.32 12.35 -10.17
C ALA A 53 -15.48 12.69 -11.66
N ARG A 54 -16.51 12.13 -12.30
CA ARG A 54 -16.93 12.52 -13.65
C ARG A 54 -18.36 13.00 -13.56
N GLU A 55 -18.64 14.15 -14.16
CA GLU A 55 -19.99 14.70 -14.18
C GLU A 55 -20.96 13.70 -14.82
N GLY A 56 -22.06 13.38 -14.12
CA GLY A 56 -23.04 12.38 -14.55
C GLY A 56 -22.64 10.90 -14.34
N ALA A 57 -21.50 10.60 -13.71
CA ALA A 57 -21.10 9.23 -13.39
C ALA A 57 -20.59 9.10 -11.94
N GLY A 58 -20.83 7.93 -11.34
CA GLY A 58 -20.31 7.61 -10.01
C GLY A 58 -18.77 7.66 -9.93
N PRO A 59 -18.20 7.81 -8.72
CA PRO A 59 -16.76 7.92 -8.53
C PRO A 59 -16.02 6.70 -9.09
N ARG A 60 -14.90 6.91 -9.78
CA ARG A 60 -14.05 5.83 -10.30
C ARG A 60 -12.59 6.02 -9.89
N LEU A 61 -11.90 4.90 -9.70
CA LEU A 61 -10.46 4.89 -9.46
C LEU A 61 -9.72 4.84 -10.80
N ALA A 62 -8.87 5.84 -11.02
CA ALA A 62 -7.96 5.88 -12.16
C ALA A 62 -6.55 5.54 -11.70
N THR A 63 -5.92 4.54 -12.32
CA THR A 63 -4.53 4.19 -12.02
C THR A 63 -3.58 5.26 -12.55
N LEU A 64 -2.75 5.80 -11.68
CA LEU A 64 -1.74 6.80 -11.99
C LEU A 64 -0.35 6.18 -12.13
N LEU A 65 -0.04 5.20 -11.30
CA LEU A 65 1.23 4.49 -11.31
C LEU A 65 0.97 3.01 -11.04
N ASP A 66 1.69 2.17 -11.76
CA ASP A 66 1.77 0.75 -11.48
C ASP A 66 3.22 0.32 -11.68
N SER A 67 3.86 -0.16 -10.62
CA SER A 67 5.28 -0.48 -10.61
C SER A 67 5.55 -1.79 -9.88
N GLU A 68 6.36 -2.64 -10.50
CA GLU A 68 6.90 -3.83 -9.89
C GLU A 68 8.21 -3.46 -9.18
N LEU A 69 8.20 -3.56 -7.85
CA LEU A 69 9.32 -3.20 -7.00
C LEU A 69 10.25 -4.37 -6.75
N ALA A 70 9.73 -5.59 -6.84
CA ALA A 70 10.49 -6.82 -6.77
C ALA A 70 9.74 -7.92 -7.54
N PRO A 71 10.45 -8.80 -8.27
CA PRO A 71 9.87 -9.98 -8.92
C PRO A 71 9.65 -11.16 -7.96
#